data_AF-A0A932B418-F1
#
_entry.id   AF-A0A932B418-F1
#
_cell.length_a   1.000
_cell.length_b   1.000
_cell.length_c   1.000
_cell.angle_alpha   90.00
_cell.angle_beta   90.00
_cell.angle_gamma   90.00
#
_symmetry.space_group_name_H-M   'P 1'
#
loop_
_entity.id
_entity.type
_entity.pdbx_description
1 polymer ?
#
loop_
_entity_poly.entity_id
_entity_poly.type
_entity_poly.pdbx_seq_one_letter_code
_entity_poly.pdbx_strand_id
1 'polypeptide(L)' 'LRARKFGGQLRGRFHLPVHEVDERYSTTEAIANGARDLDAASAAILLQQYFNDHPQP' A
#
# COMPACT_ATOMS: atom_id res chain seq x y z
N LEU A 1 -2.85 15.11 -0.97
CA LEU A 1 -2.82 15.57 -2.39
C LEU A 1 -1.66 15.00 -3.21
N ARG A 2 -0.43 14.91 -2.69
CA ARG A 2 0.73 14.38 -3.45
C ARG A 2 0.56 12.91 -3.87
N ALA A 3 0.12 12.03 -2.96
CA ALA A 3 -0.14 10.61 -3.26
C ALA A 3 -1.17 10.42 -4.38
N ARG A 4 -2.30 11.15 -4.34
CA ARG A 4 -3.32 11.16 -5.41
C ARG A 4 -2.76 11.54 -6.78
N LYS A 5 -1.91 12.57 -6.84
CA LYS A 5 -1.25 12.98 -8.10
C LYS A 5 -0.33 11.89 -8.62
N PHE A 6 0.45 11.27 -7.73
CA PHE A 6 1.32 10.16 -8.09
C PHE A 6 0.51 8.95 -8.59
N GLY A 7 -0.60 8.60 -7.93
CA GLY A 7 -1.51 7.55 -8.41
C GLY A 7 -2.06 7.85 -9.81
N GLY A 8 -2.43 9.10 -10.09
CA GLY A 8 -2.83 9.52 -11.44
C GLY A 8 -1.73 9.37 -12.49
N GLN A 9 -0.48 9.72 -12.14
CA GLN A 9 0.68 9.50 -13.02
C GLN A 9 0.92 8.02 -13.31
N LEU A 10 0.80 7.16 -12.30
CA LEU A 10 0.94 5.71 -12.47
C LEU A 10 -0.14 5.14 -13.40
N ARG A 11 -1.41 5.53 -13.21
CA ARG A 11 -2.51 5.13 -14.10
C ARG A 11 -2.23 5.50 -15.55
N GLY A 12 -1.82 6.74 -15.81
CA GLY A 12 -1.55 7.22 -17.16
C GLY A 12 -0.30 6.59 -17.80
N ARG A 13 0.75 6.32 -17.00
CA ARG A 13 2.01 5.76 -17.52
C ARG A 13 1.90 4.27 -17.85
N PHE A 14 1.24 3.49 -16.98
CA PHE A 14 1.23 2.04 -17.07
C PHE A 14 -0.08 1.47 -17.60
N HIS A 15 -1.14 2.28 -17.69
CA HIS A 15 -2.48 1.85 -18.12
C HIS A 15 -3.05 0.70 -17.28
N LEU A 16 -2.63 0.62 -16.01
CA LEU A 16 -3.11 -0.36 -15.03
C LEU A 16 -4.00 0.31 -13.98
N PRO A 17 -4.97 -0.43 -13.40
CA PRO A 17 -5.69 0.02 -12.23
C PRO A 17 -4.73 0.38 -11.10
N VAL A 18 -4.98 1.51 -10.43
CA VAL A 18 -4.24 1.92 -9.22
C VAL A 18 -5.24 2.10 -8.11
N HIS A 19 -5.08 1.31 -7.05
CA HIS A 19 -5.90 1.36 -5.84
C HIS A 19 -5.19 2.22 -4.81
N GLU A 20 -5.88 3.22 -4.27
CA GLU A 20 -5.37 4.04 -3.18
C GLU A 20 -5.83 3.43 -1.85
N VAL A 21 -4.89 3.12 -0.96
CA VAL A 21 -5.15 2.57 0.37
C VAL A 21 -4.74 3.62 1.41
N ASP A 22 -5.52 3.77 2.48
CA ASP A 22 -5.15 4.63 3.60
C ASP A 22 -4.09 3.94 4.46
N GLU A 23 -2.91 4.54 4.59
CA GLU A 23 -1.73 3.90 5.19
C GLU A 23 -1.77 3.83 6.73
N ARG A 24 -2.83 4.35 7.36
CA ARG A 24 -2.90 4.45 8.82
C ARG A 24 -2.57 3.11 9.48
N TYR A 25 -1.57 3.17 10.36
CA TYR A 25 -1.09 2.08 11.21
C TYR A 25 -0.09 1.08 10.59
N SER A 26 0.20 1.10 9.28
CA SER A 26 1.13 0.14 8.65
C SER A 26 2.56 0.19 9.23
N THR A 27 3.11 1.39 9.47
CA THR A 27 4.44 1.55 10.06
C THR A 27 4.48 1.13 11.52
N THR A 28 3.39 1.38 12.26
CA THR A 28 3.27 0.93 13.66
C THR A 28 3.26 -0.59 13.74
N GLU A 29 2.54 -1.25 12.84
CA GLU A 29 2.53 -2.72 12.74
C GLU A 29 3.88 -3.28 12.29
N ALA A 30 4.55 -2.64 11.33
CA ALA A 30 5.91 -3.03 10.93
C ALA A 30 6.88 -2.98 12.12
N ILE A 31 6.82 -1.93 12.95
CA ILE A 31 7.63 -1.81 14.17
C ILE A 31 7.26 -2.90 15.18
N ALA A 32 5.96 -3.13 15.42
CA ALA A 32 5.48 -4.15 16.36
C ALA A 32 5.90 -5.57 15.96
N ASN A 33 5.99 -5.83 14.66
CA ASN A 33 6.48 -7.10 14.10
C ASN A 33 8.02 -7.21 14.10
N GLY A 34 8.74 -6.22 14.63
CA GLY A 34 10.21 -6.23 14.70
C GLY A 34 10.87 -6.15 13.33
N ALA A 35 10.23 -5.50 12.35
CA ALA A 35 10.75 -5.42 11.00
C ALA A 35 12.10 -4.70 10.95
N ARG A 36 13.08 -5.33 10.27
CA ARG A 36 14.40 -4.74 10.04
C ARG A 36 14.36 -3.58 9.03
N ASP A 37 13.46 -3.68 8.05
CA ASP A 37 13.19 -2.66 7.04
C ASP A 37 11.72 -2.26 7.16
N LEU A 38 11.49 -1.06 7.71
CA LEU A 38 10.15 -0.57 7.98
C LEU A 38 9.39 -0.21 6.71
N ASP A 39 10.07 0.25 5.66
CA ASP A 39 9.43 0.68 4.42
C ASP A 39 8.92 -0.54 3.64
N ALA A 40 9.78 -1.55 3.48
CA ALA A 40 9.40 -2.80 2.82
C ALA A 40 8.30 -3.54 3.59
N ALA A 41 8.39 -3.58 4.92
CA ALA A 41 7.36 -4.20 5.75
C ALA A 41 6.03 -3.43 5.69
N SER A 42 6.05 -2.10 5.74
CA SER A 42 4.84 -1.28 5.61
C SER A 42 4.17 -1.51 4.26
N ALA A 43 4.94 -1.57 3.17
CA ALA A 43 4.41 -1.88 1.83
C ALA A 43 3.78 -3.28 1.75
N ALA A 44 4.40 -4.29 2.37
CA ALA A 44 3.85 -5.64 2.43
C ALA A 44 2.53 -5.69 3.23
N ILE A 45 2.44 -4.96 4.34
CA ILE A 45 1.22 -4.84 5.15
C ILE A 45 0.09 -4.21 4.33
N LEU A 46 0.36 -3.11 3.63
CA LEU A 46 -0.64 -2.46 2.76
C LEU A 46 -1.13 -3.40 1.64
N LEU A 47 -0.21 -4.18 1.06
CA LEU A 47 -0.57 -5.17 0.04
C LEU A 47 -1.44 -6.30 0.62
N GLN A 48 -1.13 -6.78 1.82
CA GLN A 48 -1.93 -7.80 2.48
C GLN A 48 -3.34 -7.28 2.81
N GLN A 49 -3.45 -6.03 3.29
CA GLN A 49 -4.73 -5.39 3.53
C GLN A 49 -5.57 -5.34 2.25
N TYR A 50 -4.97 -4.95 1.11
CA TYR A 50 -5.67 -4.94 -0.17
C TYR A 50 -6.27 -6.31 -0.52
N PHE A 51 -5.52 -7.40 -0.36
CA PHE A 51 -6.02 -8.75 -0.64
C PHE A 51 -7.10 -9.21 0.33
N ASN A 52 -7.00 -8.83 1.62
CA ASN A 52 -8.03 -9.16 2.61
C ASN A 52 -9.37 -8.46 2.28
N ASP A 53 -9.31 -7.22 1.81
CA ASP A 53 -10.49 -6.43 1.45
C ASP A 53 -11.07 -6.80 0.07
N HIS A 54 -10.25 -7.40 -0.81
CA HIS A 54 -10.63 -7.81 -2.17
C HIS A 54 -10.36 -9.30 -2.40
N PRO A 55 -11.03 -10.20 -1.65
CA PRO A 55 -10.88 -11.63 -1.87
C PRO A 55 -11.26 -11.97 -3.31
N GLN A 56 -10.37 -12.67 -4.01
CA GLN A 56 -10.70 -13.27 -5.31
C GLN A 56 -11.85 -14.26 -5.08
N PRO A 57 -12.87 -14.30 -5.96
CA PRO A 57 -13.99 -15.23 -5.84
C PRO A 57 -13.55 -16.70 -5.94
#